data_AF-A0A365HA46-F1
#
_entry.id   AF-A0A365HA46-F1
#
_cell.length_a   1.000
_cell.length_b   1.000
_cell.length_c   1.000
_cell.angle_alpha   90.00
_cell.angle_beta   90.00
_cell.angle_gamma   90.00
#
_symmetry.space_group_name_H-M   'P 1'
#
loop_
_entity.id
_entity.type
_entity.pdbx_description
1 polymer ?
#
loop_
_entity_poly.entity_id
_entity_poly.type
_entity_poly.pdbx_seq_one_letter_code
_entity_poly.pdbx_strand_id
1 'polypeptide(L)'
;MSGTSPDIWIATSDGRDMIRADAITVVRFDGGGRVTAQLHDEARVSVTLVDGSVGTHPPDDFHRRLIRVLTELTDTGDAHLVTPVCAADGWHWTTEPL
;
A
#
# COMPACT_ATOMS: atom_id res chain seq x y z
N MET A 1 -4.32 24.33 11.73
CA MET A 1 -4.04 24.28 10.28
C MET A 1 -4.54 22.94 9.78
N SER A 2 -5.67 22.92 9.06
CA SER A 2 -6.11 21.72 8.35
C SER A 2 -5.25 21.61 7.10
N GLY A 3 -4.04 21.07 7.24
CA GLY A 3 -3.25 20.70 6.08
C GLY A 3 -4.02 19.63 5.34
N THR A 4 -4.36 19.89 4.08
CA THR A 4 -4.95 18.88 3.19
C THR A 4 -3.99 17.70 3.19
N SER A 5 -4.41 16.56 3.74
CA SER A 5 -3.64 15.33 3.64
C SER A 5 -3.45 15.02 2.15
N PRO A 6 -2.22 14.70 1.68
CA PRO A 6 -2.00 14.36 0.28
C PRO A 6 -2.97 13.27 -0.16
N ASP A 7 -3.48 13.38 -1.39
CA ASP A 7 -4.51 12.48 -1.89
C ASP A 7 -3.88 11.18 -2.42
N ILE A 8 -3.29 10.41 -1.51
CA ILE A 8 -2.60 9.15 -1.82
C ILE A 8 -3.53 7.98 -1.54
N TRP A 9 -3.72 7.16 -2.57
CA TRP A 9 -4.53 5.96 -2.55
C TRP A 9 -3.68 4.71 -2.79
N ILE A 10 -4.10 3.59 -2.23
CA ILE A 10 -3.42 2.30 -2.38
C ILE A 10 -4.43 1.29 -2.90
N ALA A 11 -4.09 0.63 -4.02
CA ALA A 11 -4.93 -0.42 -4.59
C ALA A 11 -4.87 -1.71 -3.75
N THR A 12 -6.00 -2.39 -3.62
CA THR A 12 -6.09 -3.73 -3.01
C THR A 12 -5.57 -4.81 -3.95
N SER A 13 -5.34 -6.01 -3.42
CA SER A 13 -4.75 -7.13 -4.19
C SER A 13 -5.56 -7.56 -5.41
N ASP A 14 -6.87 -7.29 -5.44
CA ASP A 14 -7.75 -7.59 -6.57
C ASP A 14 -7.95 -6.40 -7.53
N GLY A 15 -7.36 -5.25 -7.22
CA GLY A 15 -7.46 -4.01 -8.00
C GLY A 15 -8.87 -3.42 -8.07
N ARG A 16 -9.81 -3.89 -7.23
CA ARG A 16 -11.21 -3.44 -7.25
C ARG A 16 -11.50 -2.36 -6.24
N ASP A 17 -10.76 -2.36 -5.14
CA ASP A 17 -10.89 -1.38 -4.07
C ASP A 17 -9.61 -0.54 -3.97
N MET A 18 -9.80 0.68 -3.46
CA MET A 18 -8.71 1.59 -3.14
C MET A 18 -8.91 2.10 -1.73
N ILE A 19 -7.85 2.11 -0.93
CA ILE A 19 -7.87 2.66 0.42
C ILE A 19 -7.01 3.91 0.50
N ARG A 20 -7.43 4.84 1.34
CA ARG A 20 -6.64 6.04 1.64
C ARG A 20 -5.39 5.68 2.41
N ALA A 21 -4.25 6.24 2.05
CA ALA A 21 -3.01 6.06 2.80
C ALA A 21 -3.11 6.63 4.23
N ASP A 22 -3.75 7.78 4.39
CA ASP A 22 -4.01 8.40 5.71
C ASP A 22 -4.97 7.59 6.59
N ALA A 23 -5.66 6.60 6.03
CA ALA A 23 -6.51 5.72 6.79
C ALA A 23 -5.75 4.58 7.49
N ILE A 24 -4.50 4.31 7.11
CA ILE A 24 -3.73 3.15 7.57
C ILE A 24 -3.06 3.43 8.92
N THR A 25 -3.19 2.49 9.86
CA THR A 25 -2.50 2.51 11.16
C THR A 25 -1.37 1.49 11.26
N VAL A 26 -1.51 0.34 10.60
CA VAL A 26 -0.55 -0.75 10.65
C VAL A 26 -0.42 -1.37 9.28
N VAL A 27 0.81 -1.56 8.80
CA VAL A 27 1.10 -2.42 7.65
C VAL A 27 1.83 -3.67 8.15
N ARG A 28 1.35 -4.85 7.76
CA ARG A 28 1.92 -6.15 8.15
C ARG A 28 2.36 -6.94 6.93
N PHE A 29 3.50 -7.60 7.07
CA PHE A 29 3.94 -8.70 6.20
C PHE A 29 3.96 -9.97 7.04
N ASP A 30 3.29 -11.03 6.58
CA ASP A 30 3.12 -12.25 7.37
C ASP A 30 4.24 -13.29 7.17
N GLY A 31 5.24 -13.00 6.34
CA GLY A 31 6.30 -13.94 5.96
C GLY A 31 5.85 -15.07 5.02
N GLY A 32 4.55 -15.17 4.74
CA GLY A 32 3.97 -16.06 3.72
C GLY A 32 3.77 -15.35 2.37
N GLY A 33 4.09 -14.07 2.28
CA GLY A 33 3.96 -13.26 1.07
C GLY A 33 2.72 -12.38 1.04
N ARG A 34 1.91 -12.38 2.11
CA ARG A 34 0.75 -11.51 2.21
C ARG A 34 1.14 -10.19 2.85
N VAL A 35 0.64 -9.09 2.27
CA VAL A 35 0.69 -7.76 2.86
C VAL A 35 -0.72 -7.33 3.21
N THR A 36 -0.91 -6.91 4.46
CA THR A 36 -2.19 -6.35 4.94
C THR A 36 -2.00 -4.96 5.54
N ALA A 37 -3.04 -4.14 5.40
CA ALA A 37 -3.14 -2.83 6.03
C ALA A 37 -4.33 -2.82 6.99
N GLN A 38 -4.10 -2.38 8.23
CA GLN A 38 -5.15 -2.15 9.20
C GLN A 38 -5.55 -0.68 9.16
N LEU A 39 -6.85 -0.40 9.06
CA LEU A 39 -7.40 0.95 9.06
C LEU A 39 -7.55 1.49 10.50
N HIS A 40 -7.61 2.81 10.66
CA HIS A 40 -7.85 3.48 11.96
C HIS A 40 -9.33 3.49 12.39
N ASP A 41 -10.19 2.73 11.73
CA ASP A 41 -11.61 2.65 12.06
C ASP A 41 -11.87 1.91 13.37
N GLU A 42 -13.06 2.09 13.95
CA GLU A 42 -13.45 1.44 15.21
C GLU A 42 -13.41 -0.08 15.10
N ALA A 43 -13.73 -0.62 13.92
CA ALA A 43 -13.72 -2.04 13.61
C ALA A 43 -12.31 -2.62 13.38
N ARG A 44 -11.27 -1.77 13.25
CA ARG A 44 -9.89 -2.14 12.92
C ARG A 44 -9.82 -3.07 11.71
N VAL A 45 -10.55 -2.72 10.66
CA VAL A 45 -10.64 -3.52 9.44
C VAL A 45 -9.24 -3.74 8.86
N SER A 46 -8.95 -4.99 8.50
CA SER A 46 -7.71 -5.38 7.83
C SER A 46 -7.98 -5.66 6.36
N VAL A 47 -7.37 -4.88 5.49
CA VAL A 47 -7.48 -5.01 4.03
C VAL A 47 -6.24 -5.74 3.50
N THR A 48 -6.44 -6.59 2.49
CA THR A 48 -5.33 -7.29 1.82
C THR A 48 -4.83 -6.45 0.65
N LEU A 49 -3.56 -6.05 0.70
CA LEU A 49 -2.89 -5.32 -0.37
C LEU A 49 -2.20 -6.27 -1.34
N VAL A 50 -1.61 -7.34 -0.80
CA VAL A 50 -0.99 -8.43 -1.57
C VAL A 50 -1.47 -9.73 -0.93
N ASP A 51 -2.07 -10.63 -1.69
CA ASP A 51 -2.66 -11.87 -1.18
C ASP A 51 -1.66 -13.02 -1.01
N GLY A 52 -0.49 -12.92 -1.64
CA GLY A 52 0.58 -13.92 -1.66
C GLY A 52 0.39 -15.04 -2.69
N SER A 53 -0.65 -14.96 -3.55
CA SER A 53 -1.03 -16.08 -4.45
C SER A 53 -0.21 -16.15 -5.74
N VAL A 54 0.51 -15.08 -6.11
CA VAL A 54 1.20 -14.93 -7.41
C VAL A 54 2.46 -15.81 -7.53
N GLY A 55 2.70 -16.74 -6.60
CA GLY A 55 3.78 -17.74 -6.63
C GLY A 55 5.19 -17.19 -6.41
N THR A 56 5.43 -15.92 -6.72
CA THR A 56 6.65 -15.19 -6.40
C THR A 56 6.52 -14.57 -5.02
N HIS A 57 7.47 -14.84 -4.15
CA HIS A 57 7.50 -14.28 -2.80
C HIS A 57 7.95 -12.81 -2.83
N PRO A 58 7.22 -11.85 -2.23
CA PRO A 58 7.71 -10.49 -2.06
C PRO A 58 8.96 -10.45 -1.18
N PRO A 59 9.83 -9.44 -1.34
CA PRO A 59 10.96 -9.22 -0.43
C PRO A 59 10.51 -9.05 1.04
N ASP A 60 11.33 -9.47 2.00
CA ASP A 60 11.01 -9.37 3.44
C ASP A 60 10.71 -7.94 3.91
N ASP A 61 11.27 -6.94 3.23
CA ASP A 61 11.08 -5.52 3.51
C ASP A 61 9.94 -4.87 2.70
N PHE A 62 9.12 -5.65 1.98
CA PHE A 62 8.13 -5.11 1.04
C PHE A 62 7.11 -4.18 1.68
N HIS A 63 6.64 -4.50 2.89
CA HIS A 63 5.80 -3.61 3.70
C HIS A 63 6.49 -2.29 4.08
N ARG A 64 7.82 -2.29 4.28
CA ARG A 64 8.59 -1.08 4.59
C ARG A 64 8.80 -0.23 3.35
N ARG A 65 8.94 -0.86 2.17
CA ARG A 65 9.01 -0.13 0.89
C ARG A 65 7.74 0.67 0.63
N LEU A 66 6.56 0.14 0.99
CA LEU A 66 5.31 0.91 0.93
C LEU A 66 5.41 2.19 1.76
N ILE A 67 5.84 2.10 3.02
CA ILE A 67 5.96 3.27 3.91
C ILE A 67 6.92 4.32 3.32
N ARG A 68 8.02 3.89 2.70
CA ARG A 68 8.95 4.80 2.02
C ARG A 68 8.27 5.53 0.86
N VAL A 69 7.59 4.79 -0.03
CA VAL A 69 6.84 5.36 -1.15
C VAL A 69 5.79 6.37 -0.65
N LEU A 70 5.01 6.03 0.37
CA LEU A 70 4.00 6.95 0.92
C LEU A 70 4.63 8.22 1.50
N THR A 71 5.81 8.12 2.12
CA THR A 71 6.55 9.28 2.64
C THR A 71 7.03 10.17 1.50
N GLU A 72 7.62 9.58 0.45
CA GLU A 72 8.11 10.31 -0.72
C GLU A 72 6.98 11.05 -1.45
N LEU A 73 5.81 10.40 -1.60
CA LEU A 73 4.63 11.03 -2.22
C LEU A 73 3.98 12.09 -1.32
N THR A 74 4.10 11.97 0.00
CA THR A 74 3.56 12.99 0.91
C THR A 74 4.25 14.34 0.69
N ASP A 75 5.52 14.32 0.31
CA ASP A 75 6.32 15.52 0.07
C ASP A 75 5.99 16.20 -1.28
N THR A 76 5.30 15.53 -2.21
CA THR A 76 4.92 16.12 -3.51
C THR A 76 3.67 16.99 -3.39
N GLY A 77 2.72 16.62 -2.51
CA GLY A 77 1.42 17.28 -2.35
C GLY A 77 0.41 16.98 -3.46
N ASP A 78 0.75 16.10 -4.40
CA ASP A 78 -0.08 15.68 -5.52
C ASP A 78 -0.91 14.43 -5.20
N ALA A 79 -1.94 14.16 -6.01
CA ALA A 79 -2.76 12.96 -5.91
C ALA A 79 -2.09 11.78 -6.62
N HIS A 80 -2.04 10.62 -5.96
CA HIS A 80 -1.34 9.44 -6.47
C HIS A 80 -2.06 8.13 -6.13
N LEU A 81 -1.94 7.15 -7.02
CA LEU A 81 -2.30 5.76 -6.78
C LEU A 81 -1.04 4.90 -6.66
N VAL A 82 -0.95 4.14 -5.58
CA VAL A 82 0.11 3.18 -5.29
C VAL A 82 -0.41 1.76 -5.48
N THR A 83 0.22 0.97 -6.34
CA THR A 83 -0.23 -0.37 -6.70
C THR A 83 0.89 -1.39 -6.48
N PRO A 84 0.62 -2.54 -5.84
CA PRO A 84 1.59 -3.62 -5.77
C PRO A 84 1.62 -4.36 -7.12
N VAL A 85 2.79 -4.50 -7.72
CA VAL A 85 2.99 -5.19 -9.00
C VAL A 85 4.01 -6.31 -8.85
N CYS A 86 3.69 -7.48 -9.40
CA CYS A 86 4.62 -8.59 -9.56
C CYS A 86 5.02 -8.68 -11.04
N ALA A 87 6.21 -8.20 -11.39
CA ALA A 87 6.74 -8.24 -12.75
C ALA A 87 7.96 -9.17 -12.84
N ALA A 88 8.65 -9.16 -13.99
CA ALA A 88 9.81 -10.03 -14.24
C ALA A 88 10.99 -9.79 -13.29
N ASP A 89 11.12 -8.57 -12.74
CA ASP A 89 12.11 -8.18 -11.73
C ASP A 89 11.63 -8.41 -10.29
N GLY A 90 10.44 -8.96 -10.12
CA GLY A 90 9.83 -9.30 -8.83
C GLY A 90 8.79 -8.28 -8.37
N TRP A 91 8.54 -8.29 -7.06
CA TRP A 91 7.55 -7.42 -6.43
C TRP A 91 8.09 -6.02 -6.19
N HIS A 92 7.34 -5.03 -6.65
CA HIS A 92 7.59 -3.61 -6.40
C HIS A 92 6.26 -2.86 -6.22
N TRP A 93 6.34 -1.66 -5.64
CA TRP A 93 5.21 -0.73 -5.59
C TRP A 93 5.36 0.25 -6.75
N THR A 94 4.35 0.34 -7.61
CA THR A 94 4.27 1.36 -8.66
C THR A 94 3.44 2.53 -8.18
N THR A 95 3.76 3.71 -8.69
CA THR A 95 3.04 4.95 -8.40
C THR A 95 2.60 5.58 -9.70
N GLU A 96 1.34 6.00 -9.79
CA GLU A 96 0.84 6.79 -10.91
C GLU A 96 0.10 8.04 -10.41
N PRO A 97 0.16 9.18 -11.11
CA PRO A 97 -0.66 10.35 -10.80
C PRO A 97 -2.15 10.04 -11.01
N LEU A 98 -3.01 10.70 -10.22
CA LEU A 98 -4.47 10.67 -10.37
C LEU A 98 -5.02 11.95 -11.03
#